data_AF-A0A2I1HNW3-F1
#
_entry.id   AF-A0A2I1HNW3-F1
#
_cell.length_a   1.000
_cell.length_b   1.000
_cell.length_c   1.000
_cell.angle_alpha   90.00
_cell.angle_beta   90.00
_cell.angle_gamma   90.00
#
_symmetry.space_group_name_H-M   'P 1'
#
loop_
_entity.id
_entity.type
_entity.pdbx_description
1 polymer ?
#
loop_
_entity_poly.entity_id
_entity_poly.type
_entity_poly.pdbx_seq_one_letter_code
_entity_poly.pdbx_strand_id
1 'polypeptide(L)'
;MVFQSTLPIPINEMPEEIKELNADTPLFGMTLGMRVMQNKVDSIFDRLLNFKMSESGNLSYNKNLDVEIIEKEIITQCDFGCLIPPPNVVILTPTGSPNDDNEIFHTTQMYKEEFSLNDDEYLDICADEAILGPRLLLI
;
A
#
# COMPACT_ATOMS: atom_id res chain seq x y z
N MET A 1 9.61 -9.35 14.61
CA MET A 1 8.22 -8.87 14.65
C MET A 1 7.62 -9.25 13.32
N VAL A 2 6.46 -9.89 13.32
CA VAL A 2 5.74 -10.26 12.09
C VAL A 2 4.39 -9.55 12.09
N PHE A 3 4.05 -8.99 10.94
CA PHE A 3 2.75 -8.40 10.67
C PHE A 3 1.98 -9.34 9.75
N GLN A 4 0.82 -9.82 10.21
CA GLN A 4 -0.09 -10.59 9.38
C GLN A 4 -1.28 -9.71 8.99
N SER A 5 -1.44 -9.48 7.68
CA SER A 5 -2.53 -8.69 7.12
C SER A 5 -3.40 -9.57 6.23
N THR A 6 -4.71 -9.43 6.30
CA THR A 6 -5.60 -10.01 5.28
C THR A 6 -5.49 -9.17 4.01
N LEU A 7 -5.08 -9.77 2.90
CA LEU A 7 -5.09 -9.05 1.63
C LEU A 7 -6.53 -8.70 1.23
N PRO A 8 -6.77 -7.53 0.63
CA PRO A 8 -8.10 -7.11 0.22
C PRO A 8 -8.60 -7.94 -0.97
N ILE A 9 -7.68 -8.55 -1.72
CA ILE A 9 -7.94 -9.48 -2.81
C ILE A 9 -7.07 -10.72 -2.54
N PRO A 10 -7.64 -11.93 -2.50
CA PRO A 10 -6.88 -13.17 -2.38
C PRO A 10 -5.84 -13.32 -3.51
N ILE A 11 -4.65 -13.84 -3.20
CA ILE A 11 -3.56 -13.99 -4.18
C ILE A 11 -3.98 -14.87 -5.37
N ASN A 12 -4.76 -15.92 -5.10
CA ASN A 12 -5.30 -16.83 -6.12
C ASN A 12 -6.37 -16.18 -7.02
N GLU A 13 -6.95 -15.05 -6.60
CA GLU A 13 -7.88 -14.24 -7.40
C GLU A 13 -7.18 -13.12 -8.15
N MET A 14 -5.91 -12.83 -7.80
CA MET A 14 -5.09 -11.94 -8.59
C MET A 14 -4.63 -12.68 -9.85
N PRO A 15 -4.93 -12.17 -11.06
CA PRO A 15 -4.36 -12.76 -12.25
C PRO A 15 -2.83 -12.67 -12.15
N GLU A 16 -2.14 -13.80 -12.32
CA GLU A 16 -0.70 -13.83 -12.60
C GLU A 16 -0.47 -13.23 -14.00
N GLU A 17 -0.67 -11.93 -14.14
CA GLU A 17 -0.15 -11.19 -15.28
C GLU A 17 1.37 -11.13 -15.11
N ILE A 18 2.07 -12.12 -15.68
CA ILE A 18 3.50 -12.03 -15.91
C ILE A 18 3.70 -10.88 -16.90
N LYS A 19 4.01 -9.70 -16.38
CA LYS A 19 4.41 -8.56 -17.19
C LYS A 19 5.91 -8.64 -17.39
N GLU A 20 6.33 -8.89 -18.63
CA GLU A 20 7.72 -8.70 -19.03
C GLU A 20 8.09 -7.22 -18.82
N LEU A 21 8.92 -6.97 -17.82
CA LEU A 21 9.47 -5.64 -17.57
C LEU A 21 10.58 -5.39 -18.56
N ASN A 22 10.52 -4.24 -19.24
CA ASN A 22 11.64 -3.70 -20.02
C ASN A 22 12.08 -2.35 -19.43
N ALA A 23 13.15 -1.78 -19.99
CA ALA A 23 13.71 -0.50 -19.53
C ALA A 23 12.71 0.66 -19.58
N ASP A 24 11.66 0.55 -20.39
CA ASP A 24 10.62 1.55 -20.56
C ASP A 24 9.37 1.27 -19.70
N THR A 25 9.34 0.15 -18.96
CA THR A 25 8.20 -0.21 -18.13
C THR A 25 8.28 0.55 -16.81
N PRO A 26 7.35 1.48 -16.54
CA PRO A 26 7.33 2.18 -15.26
C PRO A 26 6.93 1.20 -14.16
N LEU A 27 7.92 0.69 -13.43
CA LEU A 27 7.76 -0.13 -12.21
C LEU A 27 6.86 0.56 -11.17
N PHE A 28 6.95 1.89 -11.15
CA PHE A 28 6.15 2.75 -10.31
C PHE A 28 5.43 3.76 -11.19
N GLY A 29 4.11 3.86 -11.01
CA GLY A 29 3.27 4.71 -11.84
C GLY A 29 1.86 4.81 -11.30
N MET A 30 1.02 5.59 -11.98
CA MET A 30 -0.37 5.78 -11.62
C MET A 30 -1.16 4.49 -11.83
N THR A 31 -1.48 3.79 -10.73
CA THR A 31 -2.37 2.63 -10.76
C THR A 31 -3.79 3.05 -11.14
N LEU A 32 -4.64 2.08 -11.51
CA LEU A 32 -6.06 2.35 -11.76
C LEU A 32 -6.73 2.98 -10.53
N GLY A 33 -6.42 2.48 -9.33
CA GLY A 33 -6.91 3.04 -8.07
C GLY A 33 -6.46 4.49 -7.87
N MET A 34 -5.19 4.80 -8.13
CA MET A 34 -4.68 6.17 -8.08
C MET A 34 -5.38 7.10 -9.09
N ARG A 35 -5.64 6.62 -10.31
CA ARG A 35 -6.36 7.39 -11.34
C ARG A 35 -7.80 7.68 -10.93
N VAL A 36 -8.50 6.67 -10.43
CA VAL A 36 -9.86 6.85 -9.90
C VAL A 36 -9.85 7.86 -8.75
N MET A 37 -8.85 7.77 -7.87
CA MET A 37 -8.71 8.69 -6.76
C MET A 37 -8.48 10.13 -7.24
N GLN A 38 -7.56 10.32 -8.18
CA GLN A 38 -7.29 11.62 -8.77
C GLN A 38 -8.54 12.20 -9.44
N ASN A 39 -9.26 11.42 -10.24
CA ASN A 39 -10.48 11.87 -10.91
C ASN A 39 -11.57 12.33 -9.93
N LYS A 40 -11.72 11.64 -8.79
CA LYS A 40 -12.65 12.04 -7.72
C LYS A 40 -12.25 13.42 -7.14
N VAL A 41 -10.98 13.61 -6.84
CA VAL A 41 -10.45 14.88 -6.31
C VAL A 41 -10.61 16.00 -7.32
N ASP A 42 -10.25 15.78 -8.58
CA ASP A 42 -10.40 16.77 -9.65
C ASP A 42 -11.87 17.18 -9.81
N SER A 43 -12.80 16.22 -9.80
CA SER A 43 -14.25 16.49 -9.88
C SER A 43 -14.77 17.32 -8.70
N ILE A 44 -14.23 17.11 -7.49
CA ILE A 44 -14.57 17.94 -6.32
C ILE A 44 -14.15 19.38 -6.58
N PHE A 45 -12.91 19.61 -7.04
CA PHE A 45 -12.41 20.95 -7.31
C PHE A 45 -13.17 21.64 -8.44
N ASP A 46 -13.46 20.93 -9.54
CA ASP A 46 -14.26 21.47 -10.64
C ASP A 46 -15.62 21.99 -10.16
N ARG A 47 -16.29 21.21 -9.31
CA ARG A 47 -17.59 21.57 -8.75
C ARG A 47 -17.50 22.71 -7.73
N LEU A 48 -16.50 22.69 -6.85
CA LEU A 48 -16.31 23.70 -5.82
C LEU A 48 -15.90 25.06 -6.40
N LEU A 49 -14.98 25.06 -7.36
CA LEU A 49 -14.53 26.25 -8.07
C LEU A 49 -15.61 26.77 -9.03
N ASN A 50 -16.42 25.90 -9.61
CA ASN A 50 -17.54 26.25 -10.51
C ASN A 50 -17.12 27.32 -11.52
N PHE A 51 -15.99 27.07 -12.19
CA PHE A 51 -15.39 28.04 -13.09
C PHE A 51 -16.29 28.30 -14.30
N LYS A 52 -16.35 29.55 -14.74
CA LYS A 52 -17.14 29.99 -15.90
C LYS A 52 -16.32 30.97 -16.70
N MET A 53 -16.29 30.76 -18.01
CA MET A 53 -15.76 31.75 -18.95
C MET A 53 -16.87 32.65 -19.46
N SER A 54 -16.63 33.96 -19.41
CA SER A 54 -17.48 34.91 -20.10
C SER A 54 -17.23 34.85 -21.61
N GLU A 55 -18.17 35.38 -22.39
CA GLU A 55 -18.01 35.56 -23.85
C GLU A 55 -16.80 36.44 -24.21
N SER A 56 -16.37 37.29 -23.27
CA SER A 56 -15.17 38.13 -23.42
C SER A 56 -13.86 37.43 -23.01
N GLY A 57 -13.90 36.13 -22.68
CA GLY A 57 -12.73 35.35 -22.27
C GLY A 57 -12.26 35.59 -20.82
N ASN A 58 -13.09 36.23 -19.98
CA ASN A 58 -12.75 36.44 -18.57
C ASN A 58 -13.17 35.24 -17.73
N LEU A 59 -12.22 34.72 -16.94
CA LEU A 59 -12.45 33.62 -16.02
C LEU A 59 -13.09 34.11 -14.72
N SER A 60 -14.22 33.52 -14.37
CA SER A 60 -14.85 33.67 -13.05
C SER A 60 -14.91 32.32 -12.35
N TYR A 61 -14.73 32.31 -11.03
CA TYR A 61 -14.79 31.11 -10.20
C TYR A 61 -15.14 31.48 -8.76
N ASN A 62 -15.61 30.50 -8.00
CA ASN A 62 -15.91 30.63 -6.59
C ASN A 62 -14.61 30.79 -5.79
N LYS A 63 -14.47 31.92 -5.10
CA LYS A 63 -13.33 32.22 -4.22
C LYS A 63 -13.64 31.96 -2.75
N ASN A 64 -14.90 31.72 -2.40
CA ASN A 64 -15.32 31.41 -1.04
C ASN A 64 -15.13 29.90 -0.79
N LEU A 65 -13.87 29.50 -0.75
CA LEU A 65 -13.45 28.14 -0.45
C LEU A 65 -12.68 28.17 0.85
N ASP A 66 -13.12 27.32 1.77
CA ASP A 66 -12.46 27.09 3.03
C ASP A 66 -11.96 25.64 3.09
N VAL A 67 -10.87 25.42 3.84
CA VAL A 67 -10.22 24.12 3.98
C VAL A 67 -11.21 23.10 4.52
N GLU A 68 -12.07 23.48 5.48
CA GLU A 68 -13.08 22.59 6.05
C GLU A 68 -14.10 22.11 5.00
N ILE A 69 -14.48 22.98 4.05
CA ILE A 69 -15.41 22.63 2.97
C ILE A 69 -14.76 21.63 2.01
N ILE A 70 -13.50 21.88 1.65
CA ILE A 70 -12.74 21.01 0.74
C ILE A 70 -12.53 19.64 1.38
N GLU A 71 -12.08 19.61 2.64
CA GLU A 71 -11.85 18.38 3.38
C GLU A 71 -13.13 17.54 3.50
N LYS A 72 -14.26 18.17 3.85
CA LYS A 72 -15.55 17.50 3.97
C LYS A 72 -15.99 16.85 2.65
N GLU A 73 -15.83 17.54 1.53
CA GLU A 73 -16.20 16.99 0.22
C GLU A 73 -15.26 15.88 -0.24
N ILE A 74 -13.97 16.02 0.03
CA ILE A 74 -12.98 14.96 -0.18
C ILE A 74 -13.37 13.72 0.62
N ILE A 75 -13.60 13.83 1.94
CA ILE A 75 -13.99 12.71 2.81
C ILE A 75 -15.30 12.05 2.36
N THR A 76 -16.24 12.82 1.83
CA THR A 76 -17.54 12.30 1.40
C THR A 76 -17.45 11.44 0.13
N GLN A 77 -16.55 11.77 -0.81
CA GLN A 77 -16.48 11.07 -2.11
C GLN A 77 -15.33 10.08 -2.20
N CYS A 78 -14.30 10.27 -1.39
CA CYS A 78 -13.10 9.46 -1.40
C CYS A 78 -13.25 8.44 -0.27
N ASP A 79 -13.27 7.16 -0.63
CA ASP A 79 -13.28 6.09 0.38
C ASP A 79 -11.92 6.13 1.07
N PHE A 80 -11.89 6.70 2.28
CA PHE A 80 -10.68 6.83 3.06
C PHE A 80 -10.45 5.60 3.92
N GLY A 81 -9.20 5.15 3.92
CA GLY A 81 -8.72 4.11 4.80
C GLY A 81 -8.35 2.84 4.06
N CYS A 82 -7.44 2.10 4.67
CA CYS A 82 -7.27 0.70 4.35
C CYS A 82 -8.55 0.00 4.84
N LEU A 83 -9.38 -0.52 3.93
CA LEU A 83 -10.49 -1.42 4.31
C LEU A 83 -9.99 -2.76 4.86
N ILE A 84 -8.67 -2.94 4.89
CA ILE A 84 -7.99 -4.08 5.47
C ILE A 84 -8.04 -3.90 7.00
N PRO A 85 -8.51 -4.92 7.75
CA PRO A 85 -8.40 -4.92 9.21
C PRO A 85 -6.94 -4.67 9.64
N PRO A 86 -6.71 -4.06 10.81
CA PRO A 86 -5.35 -3.84 11.30
C PRO A 86 -4.58 -5.16 11.32
N PRO A 87 -3.27 -5.14 11.01
CA PRO A 87 -2.48 -6.35 11.01
C PRO A 87 -2.46 -6.96 12.41
N ASN A 88 -2.53 -8.29 12.47
CA ASN A 88 -2.16 -9.00 13.68
C ASN A 88 -0.64 -8.88 13.84
N VAL A 89 -0.21 -8.33 14.97
CA VAL A 89 1.21 -8.14 15.27
C VAL A 89 1.67 -9.24 16.22
N VAL A 90 2.59 -10.08 15.75
CA VAL A 90 3.25 -11.10 16.57
C VAL A 90 4.65 -10.62 16.92
N ILE A 91 4.92 -10.48 18.22
CA ILE A 91 6.23 -10.10 18.75
C ILE A 91 6.79 -11.28 19.54
N LEU A 92 7.66 -12.05 18.89
CA LEU A 92 8.43 -13.09 19.58
C LEU A 92 9.65 -12.46 20.26
N THR A 93 10.03 -12.99 21.41
CA THR A 93 11.25 -12.58 22.10
C THR A 93 12.46 -13.02 21.28
N PRO A 94 13.41 -12.13 20.94
CA PRO A 94 14.60 -12.51 20.20
C PRO A 94 15.46 -13.46 21.05
N THR A 95 15.92 -14.55 20.45
CA THR A 95 16.80 -15.53 21.12
C THR A 95 18.29 -15.15 21.08
N GLY A 96 18.66 -14.20 20.22
CA GLY A 96 20.05 -13.78 20.05
C GLY A 96 20.24 -12.55 19.17
N SER A 97 21.41 -12.42 18.55
CA SER A 97 21.75 -11.29 17.69
C SER A 97 20.94 -11.32 16.40
N PRO A 98 20.28 -10.22 16.00
CA PRO A 98 19.53 -10.17 14.75
C PRO A 98 20.43 -10.21 13.50
N ASN A 99 21.75 -10.12 13.65
CA ASN A 99 22.73 -10.17 12.56
C ASN A 99 23.49 -11.50 12.48
N ASP A 100 22.98 -12.55 13.13
CA ASP A 100 23.53 -13.91 13.04
C ASP A 100 22.58 -14.81 12.24
N ASP A 101 23.09 -15.46 11.20
CA ASP A 101 22.29 -16.28 10.28
C ASP A 101 21.58 -17.44 11.00
N ASN A 102 22.19 -18.01 12.05
CA ASN A 102 21.57 -19.11 12.81
C ASN A 102 20.44 -18.59 13.68
N GLU A 103 20.61 -17.41 14.29
CA GLU A 103 19.54 -16.76 15.07
C GLU A 103 18.39 -16.29 14.17
N ILE A 104 18.68 -15.84 12.95
CA ILE A 104 17.66 -15.55 11.94
C ILE A 104 16.88 -16.82 11.61
N PHE A 105 17.58 -17.91 11.25
CA PHE A 105 16.94 -19.20 10.96
C PHE A 105 16.12 -19.74 12.15
N HIS A 106 16.66 -19.67 13.36
CA HIS A 106 15.93 -20.08 14.57
C HIS A 106 14.65 -19.26 14.75
N THR A 107 14.73 -17.94 14.55
CA THR A 107 13.59 -17.04 14.61
C THR A 107 12.53 -17.39 13.55
N THR A 108 12.93 -17.77 12.33
CA THR A 108 11.95 -18.20 11.30
C THR A 108 11.26 -19.50 11.68
N GLN A 109 11.95 -20.45 12.31
CA GLN A 109 11.32 -21.67 12.83
C GLN A 109 10.30 -21.36 13.92
N MET A 110 10.59 -20.42 14.83
CA MET A 110 9.62 -20.01 15.86
C MET A 110 8.34 -19.45 15.23
N TYR A 111 8.43 -18.67 14.15
CA TYR A 111 7.24 -18.21 13.44
C TYR A 111 6.53 -19.35 12.68
N LYS A 112 7.26 -20.30 12.08
CA LYS A 112 6.66 -21.49 11.44
C LYS A 112 5.79 -22.28 12.42
N GLU A 113 6.31 -22.50 13.63
CA GLU A 113 5.61 -23.18 14.72
C GLU A 113 4.39 -22.38 15.21
N GLU A 114 4.56 -21.08 15.47
CA GLU A 114 3.48 -20.19 15.95
C GLU A 114 2.31 -20.13 14.95
N PHE A 115 2.60 -20.06 13.65
CA PHE A 115 1.59 -20.06 12.59
C PHE A 115 1.09 -21.47 12.22
N SER A 116 1.63 -22.52 12.85
CA SER A 116 1.27 -23.92 12.56
C SER A 116 1.37 -24.28 11.07
N LEU A 117 2.41 -23.77 10.38
CA LEU A 117 2.61 -24.01 8.95
C LEU A 117 3.05 -25.45 8.69
N ASN A 118 2.40 -26.08 7.71
CA ASN A 118 2.78 -27.39 7.20
C ASN A 118 4.06 -27.30 6.33
N ASP A 119 4.63 -28.45 5.96
CA ASP A 119 5.88 -28.50 5.19
C ASP A 119 5.74 -28.01 3.74
N ASP A 120 4.52 -27.93 3.23
CA ASP A 120 4.15 -27.37 1.92
C ASP A 120 3.74 -25.89 1.98
N GLU A 121 3.66 -25.31 3.18
CA GLU A 121 3.36 -23.90 3.41
C GLU A 121 4.65 -23.12 3.68
N TYR A 122 4.69 -21.86 3.27
CA TYR A 122 5.88 -21.01 3.35
C TYR A 122 5.56 -19.67 4.00
N LEU A 123 6.59 -19.08 4.62
CA LEU A 123 6.56 -17.72 5.13
C LEU A 123 7.30 -16.83 4.14
N ASP A 124 6.62 -15.83 3.59
CA ASP A 124 7.29 -14.79 2.82
C ASP A 124 7.95 -13.80 3.78
N ILE A 125 9.28 -13.72 3.76
CA ILE A 125 10.07 -12.90 4.67
C ILE A 125 10.68 -11.75 3.88
N CYS A 126 10.06 -10.58 4.00
CA CYS A 126 10.65 -9.33 3.53
C CYS A 126 11.48 -8.70 4.65
N ALA A 127 12.78 -8.53 4.40
CA ALA A 127 13.69 -7.78 5.24
C ALA A 127 14.18 -6.53 4.51
N ASP A 128 14.33 -5.42 5.23
CA ASP A 128 15.01 -4.24 4.70
C ASP A 128 16.52 -4.49 4.69
N GLU A 129 17.18 -4.34 3.52
CA GLU A 129 18.64 -4.43 3.38
C GLU A 129 19.38 -3.43 4.29
N ALA A 130 18.74 -2.33 4.70
CA ALA A 130 19.36 -1.38 5.64
C ALA A 130 19.43 -1.92 7.08
N ILE A 131 18.62 -2.93 7.42
CA ILE A 131 18.55 -3.54 8.76
C ILE A 131 19.38 -4.84 8.82
N LEU A 132 19.50 -5.54 7.69
CA LEU A 132 20.26 -6.77 7.51
C LEU A 132 21.13 -6.59 6.28
N GLY A 133 22.45 -6.43 6.45
CA GLY A 133 23.40 -6.24 5.36
C GLY A 133 23.32 -7.32 4.26
N PRO A 134 24.08 -7.16 3.16
CA PRO A 134 23.77 -7.66 1.83
C PRO A 134 23.82 -9.19 1.77
N ARG A 135 22.71 -9.85 2.10
CA ARG A 135 22.29 -11.18 1.65
C ARG A 135 21.16 -11.66 2.53
N LEU A 136 19.96 -11.73 1.97
CA LEU A 136 19.03 -12.83 2.18
C LEU A 136 17.99 -12.79 1.06
N LEU A 137 18.13 -13.72 0.11
CA LEU A 137 17.07 -14.13 -0.79
C LEU A 137 16.78 -15.59 -0.43
N LEU A 138 15.66 -15.85 0.24
CA LEU A 138 15.14 -17.19 0.41
C LEU A 138 13.81 -17.22 -0.33
N ILE A 139 13.87 -17.82 -1.51
CA ILE A 139 12.73 -18.30 -2.28
C ILE A 139 12.31 -19.65 -1.68
#